data_AF-A0A193SP29-F1
#
_entry.id   AF-A0A193SP29-F1
#
_cell.length_a   1.000
_cell.length_b   1.000
_cell.length_c   1.000
_cell.angle_alpha   90.00
_cell.angle_beta   90.00
_cell.angle_gamma   90.00
#
_symmetry.space_group_name_H-M   'P 1'
#
loop_
_entity.id
_entity.type
_entity.pdbx_description
1 polymer ?
#
loop_
_entity_poly.entity_id
_entity_poly.type
_entity_poly.pdbx_seq_one_letter_code
_entity_poly.pdbx_strand_id
1 'polypeptide(L)'
;MSGLELFAAAIGVIAVWLTVKQNPWCWPIGLVMVVIYIWIFFDVKLYSDMLLQVIYAGLQVYGWLQWTRHVDGLPVKAVTTLQNSSVLKGLAVGALVSVALGAGMAHFTDAAQPWLDAALTGFSLVAQVWMAQKRVQCWPLWILLDVIFVGLFIYKELYLTAALYGLFTLLAVQGWREWRNDLALAR
;
A
#
# COMPACT_ATOMS: atom_id res chain seq x y z
N MET A 1 -23.99 5.16 -5.02
CA MET A 1 -22.54 5.28 -4.78
C MET A 1 -21.99 4.26 -3.76
N SER A 2 -22.77 3.77 -2.79
CA SER A 2 -22.29 2.76 -1.83
C SER A 2 -21.92 1.37 -2.41
N GLY A 3 -22.57 0.90 -3.47
CA GLY A 3 -22.34 -0.46 -4.00
C GLY A 3 -20.96 -0.66 -4.65
N LEU A 4 -20.50 0.34 -5.41
CA LEU A 4 -19.18 0.32 -6.06
C LEU A 4 -18.04 0.47 -5.04
N GLU A 5 -18.22 1.34 -4.04
CA GLU A 5 -17.25 1.52 -2.96
C GLU A 5 -17.11 0.24 -2.11
N LEU A 6 -18.24 -0.39 -1.76
CA LEU A 6 -18.22 -1.64 -1.00
C LEU A 6 -17.55 -2.76 -1.79
N PHE A 7 -17.80 -2.82 -3.10
CA PHE A 7 -17.14 -3.77 -3.99
C PHE A 7 -15.63 -3.53 -4.08
N ALA A 8 -15.20 -2.26 -4.24
CA ALA A 8 -13.79 -1.90 -4.26
C ALA A 8 -13.09 -2.21 -2.92
N ALA A 9 -13.76 -1.96 -1.79
CA ALA A 9 -13.25 -2.31 -0.46
C ALA A 9 -13.09 -3.84 -0.29
N ALA A 10 -14.08 -4.62 -0.72
CA ALA A 10 -14.00 -6.08 -0.68
C ALA A 10 -12.85 -6.62 -1.56
N ILE A 11 -12.68 -6.07 -2.76
CA ILE A 11 -11.54 -6.37 -3.64
C ILE A 11 -10.21 -6.02 -2.96
N GLY A 12 -10.14 -4.89 -2.26
CA GLY A 12 -8.95 -4.48 -1.51
C GLY A 12 -8.57 -5.50 -0.42
N VAL A 13 -9.54 -5.96 0.37
CA VAL A 13 -9.32 -7.01 1.38
C VAL A 13 -8.82 -8.30 0.74
N ILE A 14 -9.41 -8.72 -0.39
CA ILE A 14 -8.97 -9.91 -1.12
C ILE A 14 -7.54 -9.71 -1.65
N ALA A 15 -7.21 -8.54 -2.19
CA ALA A 15 -5.86 -8.23 -2.68
C ALA A 15 -4.81 -8.31 -1.57
N VAL A 16 -5.09 -7.72 -0.40
CA VAL A 16 -4.19 -7.79 0.77
C VAL A 16 -4.04 -9.24 1.23
N TRP A 17 -5.13 -10.00 1.33
CA TRP A 17 -5.08 -11.40 1.72
C TRP A 17 -4.27 -12.26 0.73
N LEU A 18 -4.43 -12.04 -0.58
CA LEU A 18 -3.61 -12.71 -1.60
C LEU A 18 -2.13 -12.32 -1.49
N THR A 19 -1.85 -11.08 -1.10
CA THR A 19 -0.48 -10.60 -0.85
C THR A 19 0.15 -11.33 0.33
N VAL A 20 -0.62 -11.52 1.43
CA VAL A 20 -0.19 -12.35 2.57
C VAL A 20 0.19 -13.76 2.09
N LYS A 21 -0.64 -14.35 1.23
CA LYS A 21 -0.41 -15.67 0.61
C LYS A 21 0.63 -15.69 -0.51
N GLN A 22 1.33 -14.57 -0.75
CA GLN A 22 2.32 -14.43 -1.83
C GLN A 22 1.78 -14.83 -3.22
N ASN A 23 0.46 -14.73 -3.41
CA ASN A 23 -0.19 -15.06 -4.66
C ASN A 23 -0.08 -13.85 -5.60
N PRO A 24 0.54 -13.97 -6.79
CA PRO A 24 0.72 -12.86 -7.73
C PRO A 24 -0.61 -12.23 -8.17
N TRP A 25 -1.73 -12.95 -8.09
CA TRP A 25 -3.06 -12.41 -8.40
C TRP A 25 -3.48 -11.20 -7.55
N CYS A 26 -2.79 -10.92 -6.44
CA CYS A 26 -3.02 -9.69 -5.68
C CYS A 26 -2.83 -8.42 -6.52
N TRP A 27 -1.90 -8.41 -7.47
CA TRP A 27 -1.59 -7.25 -8.30
C TRP A 27 -2.70 -6.91 -9.32
N PRO A 28 -3.20 -7.83 -10.16
CA PRO A 28 -4.29 -7.54 -11.09
C PRO A 28 -5.60 -7.24 -10.34
N ILE A 29 -5.85 -7.90 -9.21
CA ILE A 29 -7.03 -7.61 -8.38
C ILE A 29 -6.93 -6.19 -7.80
N GLY A 30 -5.75 -5.81 -7.29
CA GLY A 30 -5.48 -4.46 -6.86
C GLY A 30 -5.50 -3.43 -8.00
N LEU A 31 -5.13 -3.81 -9.23
CA LEU A 31 -5.25 -2.94 -10.40
C LEU A 31 -6.71 -2.66 -10.75
N VAL A 32 -7.59 -3.68 -10.67
CA VAL A 32 -9.03 -3.50 -10.85
C VAL A 32 -9.58 -2.51 -9.83
N MET A 33 -9.20 -2.64 -8.56
CA MET A 33 -9.58 -1.68 -7.51
C MET A 33 -9.16 -0.26 -7.87
N VAL A 34 -7.90 -0.06 -8.24
CA VAL A 34 -7.34 1.26 -8.60
C VAL A 34 -8.07 1.86 -9.81
N VAL A 35 -8.34 1.07 -10.85
CA VAL A 35 -9.08 1.53 -12.04
C VAL A 35 -10.50 1.96 -11.70
N ILE A 36 -11.17 1.26 -10.77
CA ILE A 36 -12.49 1.67 -10.26
C ILE A 36 -12.38 3.02 -9.55
N TYR A 37 -11.36 3.23 -8.71
CA TYR A 37 -11.15 4.52 -8.03
C TYR A 37 -10.79 5.66 -8.99
N ILE A 38 -10.03 5.40 -10.06
CA ILE A 38 -9.78 6.39 -11.12
C ILE A 38 -11.11 6.87 -11.70
N TRP A 39 -12.02 5.94 -12.03
CA TRP A 39 -13.32 6.28 -12.59
C TRP A 39 -14.19 7.09 -11.61
N ILE A 40 -14.22 6.68 -10.33
CA ILE A 40 -14.95 7.42 -9.28
C ILE A 40 -14.40 8.84 -9.16
N PHE A 41 -13.08 9.01 -9.05
CA PHE A 41 -12.46 10.33 -8.88
C PHE A 41 -12.58 11.22 -10.11
N PHE A 42 -12.63 10.63 -11.30
CA PHE A 42 -12.95 11.36 -12.52
C PHE A 42 -14.38 11.94 -12.47
N ASP A 43 -15.36 11.15 -12.01
CA ASP A 43 -16.76 11.58 -11.91
C ASP A 43 -16.95 12.72 -10.89
N VAL A 44 -16.27 12.63 -9.74
CA VAL A 44 -16.29 13.69 -8.71
C VAL A 44 -15.29 14.84 -8.97
N LYS A 45 -14.59 14.83 -10.11
CA LYS A 45 -13.62 15.85 -10.55
C LYS A 45 -12.45 16.07 -9.58
N LEU A 46 -12.06 15.03 -8.84
CA LEU A 46 -10.90 15.04 -7.95
C LEU A 46 -9.64 14.59 -8.72
N TYR A 47 -9.11 15.50 -9.53
CA TYR A 47 -7.97 15.20 -10.41
C TYR A 47 -6.69 14.84 -9.65
N SER A 48 -6.48 15.37 -8.45
CA SER A 48 -5.31 15.06 -7.61
C SER A 48 -5.33 13.61 -7.12
N ASP A 49 -6.46 13.14 -6.60
CA ASP A 49 -6.63 11.76 -6.17
C ASP A 49 -6.64 10.79 -7.36
N MET A 50 -7.19 11.22 -8.50
CA MET A 50 -7.11 10.47 -9.75
C MET A 50 -5.65 10.23 -10.18
N LEU A 51 -4.78 11.25 -10.11
CA LEU A 51 -3.36 11.11 -10.44
C LEU A 51 -2.64 10.13 -9.50
N LEU A 52 -2.95 10.18 -8.19
CA LEU A 52 -2.40 9.23 -7.22
C LEU A 52 -2.80 7.79 -7.56
N GLN A 53 -4.06 7.57 -7.96
CA GLN A 53 -4.51 6.26 -8.41
C GLN A 53 -3.79 5.82 -9.70
N VAL A 54 -3.51 6.72 -10.63
CA VAL A 54 -2.68 6.39 -11.81
C VAL A 54 -1.27 5.94 -11.41
N ILE A 55 -0.67 6.58 -10.40
CA ILE A 55 0.64 6.16 -9.85
C ILE A 55 0.51 4.74 -9.25
N TYR A 56 -0.53 4.49 -8.46
CA TYR A 56 -0.78 3.15 -7.94
C TYR A 56 -0.99 2.12 -9.04
N ALA A 57 -1.68 2.46 -10.13
CA ALA A 57 -1.87 1.55 -11.26
C ALA A 57 -0.52 1.13 -11.86
N GLY A 58 0.40 2.08 -12.04
CA GLY A 58 1.78 1.81 -12.46
C GLY A 58 2.52 0.89 -11.49
N LEU A 59 2.38 1.13 -10.18
CA LEU A 59 2.95 0.27 -9.15
C LEU A 59 2.35 -1.14 -9.14
N GLN A 60 1.06 -1.29 -9.44
CA GLN A 60 0.42 -2.60 -9.53
C GLN A 60 0.98 -3.41 -10.71
N VAL A 61 1.16 -2.76 -11.87
CA VAL A 61 1.81 -3.39 -13.03
C VAL A 61 3.26 -3.76 -12.73
N TYR A 62 4.01 -2.86 -12.07
CA TYR A 62 5.39 -3.14 -11.65
C TYR A 62 5.46 -4.34 -10.70
N GLY A 63 4.60 -4.40 -9.69
CA GLY A 63 4.52 -5.52 -8.77
C GLY A 63 4.17 -6.84 -9.47
N TRP A 64 3.19 -6.81 -10.39
CA TRP A 64 2.84 -7.97 -11.20
C TRP A 64 4.03 -8.48 -12.01
N LEU A 65 4.72 -7.62 -12.75
CA LEU A 65 5.91 -7.99 -13.52
C LEU A 65 7.01 -8.55 -12.61
N GLN A 66 7.18 -7.97 -11.43
CA GLN A 66 8.21 -8.39 -10.48
C GLN A 66 7.90 -9.76 -9.84
N TRP A 67 6.61 -10.09 -9.70
CA TRP A 67 6.11 -11.34 -9.10
C TRP A 67 5.77 -12.43 -10.12
N THR A 68 5.72 -12.11 -11.41
CA THR A 68 5.55 -13.07 -12.51
C THR A 68 6.83 -13.29 -13.32
N ARG A 69 7.89 -12.50 -13.09
CA ARG A 69 9.22 -12.73 -13.69
C ARG A 69 9.87 -14.01 -13.17
N HIS A 70 9.97 -15.00 -14.04
CA HIS A 70 10.70 -16.24 -13.77
C HIS A 70 12.19 -16.01 -14.06
N VAL A 71 13.05 -16.54 -13.19
CA VAL A 71 14.48 -16.72 -13.47
C VAL A 71 14.69 -18.23 -13.48
N ASP A 72 15.18 -18.76 -14.60
CA ASP A 72 15.51 -20.18 -14.79
C ASP A 72 14.39 -21.19 -14.48
N GLY A 73 13.14 -20.90 -14.88
CA GLY A 73 12.03 -21.87 -14.82
C GLY A 73 11.50 -22.23 -13.42
N LEU A 74 12.07 -21.67 -12.36
CA LEU A 74 11.59 -21.83 -10.98
C LEU A 74 10.70 -20.64 -10.56
N PRO A 75 9.71 -20.85 -9.68
CA PRO A 75 8.80 -19.79 -9.26
C PRO A 75 9.53 -18.62 -8.57
N VAL A 76 9.52 -17.53 -9.32
CA VAL A 76 9.59 -16.10 -9.04
C VAL A 76 9.87 -15.64 -7.59
N LYS A 77 11.15 -15.27 -7.36
CA LYS A 77 11.68 -14.39 -6.31
C LYS A 77 11.28 -14.77 -4.88
N ALA A 78 12.21 -15.38 -4.14
CA ALA A 78 12.05 -15.64 -2.72
C ALA A 78 11.82 -14.35 -1.92
N VAL A 79 11.14 -14.48 -0.79
CA VAL A 79 11.06 -13.41 0.20
C VAL A 79 12.48 -13.06 0.65
N THR A 80 12.82 -11.78 0.68
CA THR A 80 14.16 -11.32 1.04
C THR A 80 14.12 -10.22 2.09
N THR A 81 15.26 -9.98 2.73
CA THR A 81 15.43 -8.87 3.69
C THR A 81 16.23 -7.74 3.07
N LEU A 82 15.84 -6.50 3.33
CA LEU A 82 16.69 -5.32 3.09
C LEU A 82 17.79 -5.23 4.15
N GLN A 83 18.96 -4.73 3.75
CA GLN A 83 19.99 -4.28 4.68
C GLN A 83 19.56 -2.98 5.36
N ASN A 84 20.01 -2.73 6.59
CA ASN A 84 19.63 -1.53 7.37
C ASN A 84 19.90 -0.22 6.63
N SER A 85 20.98 -0.15 5.85
CA SER A 85 21.31 1.01 5.00
C SER A 85 20.27 1.26 3.90
N SER A 86 19.70 0.20 3.34
CA SER A 86 18.67 0.29 2.30
C SER A 86 17.30 0.63 2.89
N VAL A 87 17.02 0.17 4.12
CA VAL A 87 15.85 0.60 4.89
C VAL A 87 15.90 2.10 5.15
N LEU A 88 17.03 2.61 5.64
CA LEU A 88 17.20 4.03 5.92
C LEU A 88 17.08 4.89 4.66
N LYS A 89 17.65 4.46 3.54
CA LYS A 89 17.47 5.13 2.24
C LYS A 89 16.01 5.16 1.81
N GLY A 90 15.29 4.04 1.93
CA GLY A 90 13.86 3.99 1.59
C GLY A 90 13.02 4.91 2.47
N LEU A 91 13.28 4.95 3.78
CA LEU A 91 12.60 5.88 4.68
C LEU A 91 12.96 7.34 4.39
N ALA A 92 14.20 7.65 4.03
CA ALA A 92 14.62 8.99 3.62
C ALA A 92 13.94 9.43 2.33
N VAL A 93 13.82 8.53 1.34
CA VAL A 93 13.04 8.78 0.11
C VAL A 93 11.57 8.99 0.43
N GLY A 94 10.99 8.16 1.31
CA GLY A 94 9.63 8.33 1.81
C GLY A 94 9.43 9.70 2.42
N ALA A 95 10.31 10.12 3.33
CA ALA A 95 10.27 11.44 3.95
C ALA A 95 10.40 12.59 2.93
N LEU A 96 11.30 12.46 1.93
CA LEU A 96 11.42 13.45 0.85
C LEU A 96 10.14 13.57 0.03
N VAL A 97 9.54 12.44 -0.35
CA VAL A 97 8.25 12.39 -1.05
C VAL A 97 7.16 13.01 -0.19
N SER A 98 7.12 12.69 1.10
CA SER A 98 6.16 13.26 2.06
C SER A 98 6.32 14.77 2.22
N VAL A 99 7.53 15.29 2.25
CA VAL A 99 7.78 16.75 2.33
C VAL A 99 7.38 17.44 1.04
N ALA A 100 7.71 16.87 -0.12
CA ALA A 100 7.31 17.41 -1.41
C ALA A 100 5.79 17.42 -1.58
N LEU A 101 5.12 16.33 -1.23
CA LEU A 101 3.66 16.23 -1.23
C LEU A 101 3.03 17.15 -0.20
N GLY A 102 3.57 17.22 1.01
CA GLY A 102 3.05 18.05 2.09
C GLY A 102 3.14 19.54 1.78
N ALA A 103 4.26 19.98 1.17
CA ALA A 103 4.40 21.35 0.68
C ALA A 103 3.42 21.65 -0.47
N GLY A 104 3.23 20.70 -1.39
CA GLY A 104 2.22 20.82 -2.45
C GLY A 104 0.80 20.93 -1.88
N MET A 105 0.43 20.05 -0.96
CA MET A 105 -0.90 20.06 -0.34
C MET A 105 -1.11 21.33 0.50
N ALA A 106 -0.11 21.79 1.25
CA ALA A 106 -0.22 23.01 2.05
C ALA A 106 -0.39 24.29 1.19
N HIS A 107 0.13 24.30 -0.04
CA HIS A 107 0.02 25.45 -0.94
C HIS A 107 -1.19 25.39 -1.89
N PHE A 108 -1.67 24.19 -2.23
CA PHE A 108 -2.66 23.99 -3.29
C PHE A 108 -3.97 23.31 -2.83
N THR A 109 -4.09 22.87 -1.56
CA THR A 109 -5.30 22.19 -1.07
C THR A 109 -5.72 22.66 0.33
N ASP A 110 -7.04 22.66 0.59
CA ASP A 110 -7.63 22.88 1.93
C ASP A 110 -7.58 21.61 2.80
N ALA A 111 -6.49 20.86 2.74
CA ALA A 111 -6.34 19.66 3.56
C ALA A 111 -6.27 20.05 5.05
N ALA A 112 -7.04 19.39 5.90
CA ALA A 112 -7.06 19.69 7.34
C ALA A 112 -5.73 19.33 8.03
N GLN A 113 -4.99 18.33 7.53
CA GLN A 113 -3.69 17.89 8.05
C GLN A 113 -2.72 17.51 6.91
N PRO A 114 -2.29 18.49 6.09
CA PRO A 114 -1.54 18.26 4.85
C PRO A 114 -0.21 17.52 5.09
N TRP A 115 0.45 17.79 6.21
CA TRP A 115 1.71 17.16 6.57
C TRP A 115 1.57 15.69 7.00
N LEU A 116 0.50 15.37 7.75
CA LEU A 116 0.25 13.99 8.20
C LEU A 116 -0.23 13.12 7.04
N ASP A 117 -1.15 13.63 6.22
CA ASP A 117 -1.66 12.94 5.04
C ASP A 117 -0.54 12.69 4.02
N ALA A 118 0.33 13.67 3.80
CA ALA A 118 1.50 13.50 2.94
C ALA A 118 2.53 12.51 3.51
N ALA A 119 2.75 12.52 4.83
CA ALA A 119 3.59 11.54 5.50
C ALA A 119 3.09 10.11 5.28
N LEU A 120 1.81 9.87 5.55
CA LEU A 120 1.17 8.57 5.35
C LEU A 120 1.27 8.12 3.89
N THR A 121 1.06 9.03 2.94
CA THR A 121 1.17 8.73 1.50
C THR A 121 2.59 8.36 1.10
N GLY A 122 3.59 9.17 1.45
CA GLY A 122 4.98 8.93 1.07
C GLY A 122 5.54 7.63 1.65
N PHE A 123 5.23 7.32 2.91
CA PHE A 123 5.62 6.04 3.51
C PHE A 123 4.83 4.86 2.94
N SER A 124 3.55 5.02 2.58
CA SER A 124 2.76 3.98 1.91
C SER A 124 3.34 3.61 0.54
N LEU A 125 3.85 4.58 -0.21
CA LEU A 125 4.54 4.31 -1.49
C LEU A 125 5.81 3.48 -1.27
N VAL A 126 6.60 3.80 -0.24
CA VAL A 126 7.77 2.99 0.13
C VAL A 126 7.36 1.57 0.53
N ALA A 127 6.30 1.43 1.32
CA ALA A 127 5.78 0.14 1.74
C ALA A 127 5.29 -0.69 0.55
N GLN A 128 4.59 -0.06 -0.41
CA GLN A 128 4.10 -0.70 -1.64
C GLN A 128 5.26 -1.16 -2.53
N VAL A 129 6.31 -0.35 -2.68
CA VAL A 129 7.50 -0.73 -3.46
C VAL A 129 8.25 -1.89 -2.79
N TRP A 130 8.41 -1.86 -1.46
CA TRP A 130 9.04 -2.96 -0.72
C TRP A 130 8.24 -4.26 -0.83
N MET A 131 6.91 -4.15 -0.81
CA MET A 131 5.99 -5.28 -1.04
C MET A 131 6.12 -5.83 -2.48
N ALA A 132 6.15 -4.95 -3.50
CA ALA A 132 6.41 -5.33 -4.89
C ALA A 132 7.75 -6.06 -5.06
N GLN A 133 8.75 -5.69 -4.25
CA GLN A 133 10.06 -6.33 -4.25
C GLN A 133 10.16 -7.60 -3.38
N LYS A 134 9.07 -8.04 -2.76
CA LYS A 134 9.01 -9.16 -1.78
C LYS A 134 9.98 -8.97 -0.60
N ARG A 135 10.03 -7.76 -0.04
CA ARG A 135 10.82 -7.43 1.15
C ARG A 135 9.97 -7.54 2.41
N VAL A 136 10.39 -8.30 3.41
CA VAL A 136 9.61 -8.45 4.67
C VAL A 136 9.40 -7.13 5.40
N GLN A 137 10.34 -6.20 5.25
CA GLN A 137 10.23 -4.88 5.89
C GLN A 137 9.04 -4.05 5.38
N CYS A 138 8.31 -4.47 4.34
CA CYS A 138 7.05 -3.83 3.98
C CYS A 138 5.99 -3.98 5.08
N TRP A 139 5.89 -5.15 5.71
CA TRP A 139 4.89 -5.44 6.75
C TRP A 139 5.01 -4.56 8.01
N PRO A 140 6.20 -4.33 8.62
CA PRO A 140 6.32 -3.37 9.71
C PRO A 140 5.82 -1.99 9.34
N LEU A 141 6.15 -1.55 8.12
CA LEU A 141 5.77 -0.23 7.66
C LEU A 141 4.26 -0.15 7.46
N TRP A 142 3.64 -1.18 6.87
CA TRP A 142 2.17 -1.29 6.76
C TRP A 142 1.47 -1.31 8.11
N ILE A 143 1.94 -2.12 9.07
CA ILE A 143 1.36 -2.15 10.43
C ILE A 143 1.43 -0.77 11.08
N LEU A 144 2.57 -0.10 11.00
CA LEU A 144 2.73 1.24 11.56
C LEU A 144 1.76 2.23 10.93
N LEU A 145 1.65 2.21 9.59
CA LEU A 145 0.76 3.09 8.84
C LEU A 145 -0.71 2.80 9.16
N ASP A 146 -1.12 1.54 9.18
CA ASP A 146 -2.50 1.15 9.46
C ASP A 146 -2.91 1.57 10.87
N VAL A 147 -2.03 1.43 11.87
CA VAL A 147 -2.30 1.90 13.25
C VAL A 147 -2.49 3.42 13.29
N ILE A 148 -1.68 4.17 12.55
CA ILE A 148 -1.84 5.64 12.46
C ILE A 148 -3.16 5.98 11.75
N PHE A 149 -3.51 5.26 10.67
CA PHE A 149 -4.80 5.42 9.99
C PHE A 149 -5.98 5.12 10.90
N VAL A 150 -5.94 4.06 11.71
CA VAL A 150 -6.98 3.76 12.70
C VAL A 150 -7.17 4.94 13.65
N GLY A 151 -6.10 5.47 14.23
CA GLY A 151 -6.17 6.64 15.11
C GLY A 151 -6.74 7.88 14.42
N LEU A 152 -6.31 8.14 13.18
CA LEU A 152 -6.80 9.25 12.37
C LEU A 152 -8.30 9.12 12.08
N PHE A 153 -8.78 7.93 11.73
CA PHE A 153 -10.18 7.70 11.43
C PHE A 153 -11.07 7.72 12.67
N ILE A 154 -10.57 7.28 13.83
CA ILE A 154 -11.28 7.47 15.11
C ILE A 154 -11.41 8.96 15.42
N TYR A 155 -10.34 9.75 15.24
CA TYR A 155 -10.37 11.21 15.44
C TYR A 155 -11.35 11.91 14.49
N LYS A 156 -11.48 11.42 13.25
CA LYS A 156 -12.46 11.91 12.26
C LYS A 156 -13.87 11.33 12.44
N GLU A 157 -14.15 10.59 13.51
CA GLU A 157 -15.43 9.93 13.80
C GLU A 157 -15.88 8.89 12.74
N LEU A 158 -14.94 8.38 11.94
CA LEU A 158 -15.16 7.37 10.90
C LEU A 158 -14.89 5.96 11.41
N TYR A 159 -15.72 5.49 12.34
CA TYR A 159 -15.51 4.21 13.03
C TYR A 159 -15.50 2.98 12.11
N LEU A 160 -16.29 2.99 11.03
CA LEU A 160 -16.33 1.87 10.08
C LEU A 160 -14.99 1.72 9.33
N THR A 161 -14.43 2.84 8.86
CA THR A 161 -13.13 2.88 8.19
C THR A 161 -12.01 2.52 9.16
N ALA A 162 -12.08 3.01 10.40
CA ALA A 162 -11.15 2.61 11.46
C ALA A 162 -11.17 1.09 11.70
N ALA A 163 -12.35 0.47 11.74
CA ALA A 163 -12.46 -0.99 11.87
C ALA A 163 -11.86 -1.75 10.69
N LEU A 164 -12.07 -1.26 9.45
CA LEU A 164 -11.47 -1.85 8.25
C LEU A 164 -9.93 -1.78 8.27
N TYR A 165 -9.36 -0.64 8.65
CA TYR A 165 -7.91 -0.51 8.80
C TYR A 165 -7.37 -1.33 9.98
N GLY A 166 -8.16 -1.52 11.02
CA GLY A 166 -7.86 -2.51 12.07
C GLY A 166 -7.76 -3.93 11.50
N LEU A 167 -8.66 -4.31 10.60
CA LEU A 167 -8.60 -5.59 9.89
C LEU A 167 -7.35 -5.67 8.98
N PHE A 168 -7.00 -4.61 8.25
CA PHE A 168 -5.76 -4.56 7.47
C PHE A 168 -4.52 -4.71 8.35
N THR A 169 -4.51 -4.09 9.53
CA THR A 169 -3.43 -4.26 10.51
C THR A 169 -3.27 -5.74 10.89
N LEU A 170 -4.38 -6.45 11.15
CA LEU A 170 -4.36 -7.88 11.48
C LEU A 170 -3.82 -8.72 10.31
N LEU A 171 -4.27 -8.44 9.08
CA LEU A 171 -3.76 -9.09 7.87
C LEU A 171 -2.27 -8.79 7.66
N ALA A 172 -1.81 -7.57 7.94
CA ALA A 172 -0.41 -7.19 7.83
C ALA A 172 0.47 -7.90 8.87
N VAL A 173 -0.02 -8.10 10.09
CA VAL A 173 0.64 -8.93 11.11
C VAL A 173 0.74 -10.38 10.66
N GLN A 174 -0.32 -10.93 10.05
CA GLN A 174 -0.30 -12.28 9.48
C GLN A 174 0.71 -12.39 8.33
N GLY A 175 0.70 -11.43 7.40
CA GLY A 175 1.65 -11.30 6.30
C GLY A 175 3.09 -11.27 6.76
N TRP A 176 3.38 -10.50 7.82
CA TRP A 176 4.70 -10.51 8.43
C TRP A 176 5.10 -11.92 8.84
N ARG A 177 4.25 -12.58 9.64
CA ARG A 177 4.56 -13.89 10.23
C ARG A 177 4.80 -14.93 9.14
N GLU A 178 3.91 -15.01 8.15
CA GLU A 178 3.99 -15.97 7.06
C GLU A 178 5.27 -15.76 6.24
N TRP A 179 5.56 -14.52 5.83
CA TRP A 179 6.74 -14.20 5.03
C TRP A 179 8.06 -14.38 5.80
N ARG A 180 8.05 -14.14 7.11
CA ARG A 180 9.24 -14.37 7.95
C ARG A 180 9.52 -15.86 8.13
N ASN A 181 8.47 -16.69 8.24
CA ASN A 181 8.62 -18.13 8.33
C ASN A 181 9.20 -18.69 7.01
N ASP A 182 8.73 -18.22 5.86
CA ASP A 182 9.27 -18.64 4.56
C ASP A 182 10.74 -18.23 4.39
N LEU A 183 11.12 -17.04 4.88
CA LEU A 183 12.52 -16.60 4.93
C LEU A 183 13.40 -17.48 5.81
N ALA A 184 12.86 -18.01 6.90
CA ALA A 184 13.58 -18.91 7.80
C ALA A 184 13.73 -20.30 7.20
N LEU A 185 12.73 -20.79 6.45
CA LEU A 185 12.79 -22.06 5.73
C LEU A 185 13.74 -22.05 4.52
N ALA A 186 14.01 -20.87 3.96
CA ALA A 186 14.91 -20.68 2.82
C ALA A 186 16.39 -20.44 3.20
N ARG A 187 16.72 -20.40 4.51
CA ARG A 187 18.09 -20.26 5.04
C ARG A 187 18.61 -21.59 5.53
#